data_AF-A0A846WM26-F1
#
_entry.id   AF-A0A846WM26-F1
#
_cell.length_a   1.000
_cell.length_b   1.000
_cell.length_c   1.000
_cell.angle_alpha   90.00
_cell.angle_beta   90.00
_cell.angle_gamma   90.00
#
_symmetry.space_group_name_H-M   'P 1'
#
loop_
_entity.id
_entity.type
_entity.pdbx_description
1 polymer ?
#
loop_
_entity_poly.entity_id
_entity_poly.type
_entity_poly.pdbx_seq_one_letter_code
_entity_poly.pdbx_strand_id
1 'polypeptide(L)'
;MVNCGHACCPGEAESALTTAFGENGLEVPVGGKVVIGEVFDRVDRPGAEVAAQRWAAWGQGVQEVFDTDQGGHVFGFRFVLAQGLRNMFAQDGHFNMTPYRVMENEWADFARYGARVEVEIELLSQTLGNRPHAVKVEGVAFTAKSNRILENVDFRRSFKNDSSQNYSRRYYRRDIRQLVADSEGDK
;
A
#
# COMPACT_ATOMS: atom_id res chain seq x y z
N MET A 1 24.27 -17.98 -23.82
CA MET A 1 23.65 -16.83 -23.14
C MET A 1 22.23 -16.71 -23.65
N VAL A 2 21.27 -17.20 -22.88
CA VAL A 2 19.84 -17.10 -23.23
C VAL A 2 19.32 -15.84 -22.55
N ASN A 3 18.96 -14.86 -23.36
CA ASN A 3 18.30 -13.64 -22.94
C ASN A 3 16.82 -13.97 -22.69
N CYS A 4 16.42 -14.09 -21.42
CA CYS A 4 15.01 -14.26 -21.07
C CYS A 4 14.38 -12.87 -20.94
N GLY A 5 13.61 -12.50 -21.95
CA GLY A 5 12.71 -11.36 -21.90
C GLY A 5 11.68 -11.50 -20.78
N HIS A 6 11.18 -10.35 -20.33
CA HIS A 6 10.07 -10.16 -19.39
C HIS A 6 8.86 -11.06 -19.73
N ALA A 7 8.90 -12.31 -19.27
CA ALA A 7 7.73 -13.14 -19.15
C ALA A 7 7.13 -12.85 -17.77
N CYS A 8 5.96 -12.20 -17.79
CA CYS A 8 5.09 -11.99 -16.65
C CYS A 8 4.90 -13.31 -15.89
N CYS A 9 5.47 -13.42 -14.70
CA CYS A 9 5.19 -14.51 -13.77
C CYS A 9 3.76 -14.30 -13.26
N PRO A 10 2.80 -15.20 -13.52
CA PRO A 10 1.48 -15.10 -12.91
C PRO A 10 1.61 -15.39 -11.40
N GLY A 11 1.57 -14.35 -10.57
CA GLY A 11 1.56 -14.48 -9.10
C GLY A 11 2.34 -13.42 -8.32
N GLU A 12 3.11 -12.54 -8.96
CA GLU A 12 3.64 -11.36 -8.27
C GLU A 12 2.68 -10.18 -8.46
N ALA A 13 2.28 -9.53 -7.37
CA ALA A 13 1.64 -8.23 -7.46
C ALA A 13 2.59 -7.31 -8.24
N GLU A 14 2.15 -6.81 -9.40
CA GLU A 14 2.93 -5.84 -10.15
C GLU A 14 3.01 -4.57 -9.32
N SER A 15 4.20 -4.26 -8.81
CA SER A 15 4.43 -3.09 -7.97
C SER A 15 5.65 -2.32 -8.45
N ALA A 16 5.51 -1.00 -8.46
CA ALA A 16 6.55 -0.06 -8.78
C ALA A 16 6.63 0.96 -7.65
N LEU A 17 7.61 0.79 -6.76
CA LEU A 17 7.90 1.77 -5.73
C LEU A 17 8.64 2.95 -6.37
N THR A 18 8.18 4.16 -6.09
CA THR A 18 8.86 5.39 -6.50
C THR A 18 9.70 5.86 -5.33
N THR A 19 11.00 5.98 -5.56
CA THR A 19 11.98 6.39 -4.54
C THR A 19 12.72 7.65 -4.93
N ALA A 20 13.31 8.30 -3.94
CA ALA A 20 14.25 9.40 -4.11
C ALA A 20 15.36 9.28 -3.05
N PHE A 21 16.46 10.03 -3.23
CA PHE A 21 17.51 10.11 -2.21
C PHE A 21 17.20 11.24 -1.23
N GLY A 22 17.14 10.90 0.06
CA GLY A 22 17.04 11.88 1.15
C GLY A 22 18.35 12.64 1.38
N GLU A 23 18.33 13.64 2.25
CA GLU A 23 19.52 14.47 2.55
C GLU A 23 20.69 13.67 3.16
N ASN A 24 20.38 12.57 3.84
CA ASN A 24 21.35 11.60 4.35
C ASN A 24 21.92 10.64 3.28
N GLY A 25 21.52 10.78 2.02
CA GLY A 25 21.92 9.90 0.92
C GLY A 25 21.25 8.52 0.93
N LEU A 26 20.25 8.28 1.79
CA LEU A 26 19.47 7.05 1.79
C LEU A 26 18.38 7.12 0.73
N GLU A 27 18.14 6.00 0.06
CA GLU A 27 16.97 5.82 -0.80
C GLU A 27 15.72 5.64 0.06
N VAL A 28 14.75 6.54 -0.14
CA VAL A 28 13.49 6.61 0.63
C VAL A 28 12.30 6.60 -0.32
N PRO A 29 11.14 6.05 0.09
CA PRO A 29 9.94 6.10 -0.73
C PRO A 29 9.40 7.52 -0.84
N VAL A 30 8.93 7.87 -2.03
CA VAL A 30 8.05 9.04 -2.28
C VAL A 30 6.66 8.61 -2.73
N GLY A 31 6.45 7.31 -2.94
CA GLY A 31 5.18 6.76 -3.36
C GLY A 31 5.33 5.44 -4.11
N GLY A 32 4.36 5.14 -4.98
CA GLY A 32 4.43 4.03 -5.90
C GLY A 32 3.08 3.63 -6.46
N LYS A 33 3.09 2.55 -7.25
CA LYS A 33 1.90 1.89 -7.79
C LYS A 33 1.91 0.41 -7.44
N VAL A 34 0.73 -0.15 -7.18
CA VAL A 34 0.56 -1.59 -6.96
C VAL A 34 -0.71 -2.11 -7.62
N VAL A 35 -0.60 -3.30 -8.20
CA VAL A 35 -1.72 -4.11 -8.68
C VAL A 35 -1.96 -5.25 -7.70
N ILE A 36 -3.10 -5.22 -7.03
CA ILE A 36 -3.50 -6.19 -6.01
C ILE A 36 -4.56 -7.12 -6.61
N GLY A 37 -4.12 -8.28 -7.08
CA GLY A 37 -4.99 -9.39 -7.48
C GLY A 37 -4.98 -10.58 -6.49
N GLU A 38 -3.99 -10.61 -5.60
CA GLU A 38 -3.77 -11.68 -4.63
C GLU A 38 -3.30 -11.09 -3.28
N VAL A 39 -3.49 -11.84 -2.19
CA VAL A 39 -3.09 -11.45 -0.84
C VAL A 39 -2.36 -12.62 -0.17
N PHE A 40 -1.14 -12.36 0.31
CA PHE A 40 -0.33 -13.35 1.02
C PHE A 40 -0.65 -13.33 2.53
N ASP A 41 -1.44 -14.29 3.00
CA ASP A 41 -1.92 -14.32 4.39
C ASP A 41 -0.96 -14.98 5.40
N ARG A 42 0.00 -15.79 4.95
CA ARG A 42 0.89 -16.57 5.84
C ARG A 42 2.31 -16.66 5.29
N VAL A 43 3.04 -15.55 5.36
CA VAL A 43 4.46 -15.51 5.01
C VAL A 43 5.25 -14.96 6.19
N ASP A 44 6.29 -15.69 6.60
CA ASP A 44 7.19 -15.24 7.63
C ASP A 44 7.95 -14.01 7.19
N ARG A 45 8.00 -13.00 8.06
CA ARG A 45 8.68 -11.75 7.77
C ARG A 45 10.19 -11.94 8.00
N PRO A 46 11.05 -11.68 7.00
CA PRO A 46 12.49 -11.82 7.18
C PRO A 46 13.03 -10.78 8.16
N GLY A 47 14.09 -11.11 8.90
CA GLY A 47 14.69 -10.21 9.89
C GLY A 47 15.13 -8.86 9.32
N ALA A 48 15.55 -8.82 8.05
CA ALA A 48 15.88 -7.59 7.34
C ALA A 48 14.68 -6.63 7.20
N GLU A 49 13.46 -7.15 7.00
CA GLU A 49 12.24 -6.34 6.93
C GLU A 49 11.90 -5.75 8.30
N VAL A 50 12.06 -6.55 9.37
CA VAL A 50 11.86 -6.08 10.75
C VAL A 50 12.87 -4.98 11.09
N ALA A 51 14.11 -5.11 10.65
CA ALA A 51 15.13 -4.07 10.82
C ALA A 51 14.78 -2.79 10.03
N ALA A 52 14.29 -2.92 8.79
CA ALA A 52 13.85 -1.78 7.97
C ALA A 52 12.70 -1.01 8.63
N GLN A 53 11.72 -1.70 9.22
CA GLN A 53 10.65 -1.06 9.99
C GLN A 53 11.17 -0.27 11.18
N ARG A 54 12.10 -0.84 11.97
CA ARG A 54 12.68 -0.15 13.12
C ARG A 54 13.44 1.11 12.68
N TRP A 55 14.20 1.00 11.60
CA TRP A 55 14.97 2.11 11.08
C TRP A 55 14.07 3.24 10.56
N ALA A 56 13.01 2.91 9.83
CA ALA A 56 12.01 3.89 9.39
C ALA A 56 11.29 4.56 10.57
N ALA A 57 10.97 3.81 11.63
CA ALA A 57 10.38 4.38 12.86
C ALA A 57 11.31 5.40 13.53
N TRP A 58 12.63 5.16 13.50
CA TRP A 58 13.65 6.07 14.04
C TRP A 58 14.08 7.16 13.08
N GLY A 59 13.24 7.43 12.07
CA GLY A 59 13.40 8.62 11.25
C GLY A 59 14.63 8.65 10.35
N GLN A 60 15.28 7.49 10.17
CA GLN A 60 16.38 7.30 9.24
C GLN A 60 17.55 8.30 9.40
N GLY A 61 17.66 8.96 10.56
CA GLY A 61 18.66 9.99 10.84
C GLY A 61 18.40 11.35 10.19
N VAL A 62 17.20 11.62 9.66
CA VAL A 62 16.84 12.88 8.97
C VAL A 62 15.68 13.64 9.61
N GLN A 63 14.82 12.99 10.39
CA GLN A 63 13.70 13.64 11.08
C GLN A 63 13.85 13.65 12.60
N GLU A 64 13.07 14.52 13.24
CA GLU A 64 12.65 14.34 14.62
C GLU A 64 11.87 13.03 14.76
N VAL A 65 12.19 12.25 15.78
CA VAL A 65 11.53 10.96 16.06
C VAL A 65 10.44 11.21 17.07
N PHE A 66 9.20 10.89 16.70
CA PHE A 66 8.09 10.91 17.64
C PHE A 66 8.00 9.55 18.33
N ASP A 67 7.73 9.51 19.63
CA ASP A 67 7.57 8.27 20.39
C ASP A 67 6.43 7.37 19.85
N THR A 68 5.51 7.96 19.08
CA THR A 68 4.41 7.26 18.42
C THR A 68 4.77 6.71 17.04
N ASP A 69 5.93 7.05 16.48
CA ASP A 69 6.30 6.65 15.12
C ASP A 69 6.53 5.14 14.99
N GLN A 70 6.08 4.60 13.87
CA GLN A 70 6.31 3.23 13.43
C GLN A 70 6.85 3.24 11.99
N GLY A 71 7.64 2.23 11.65
CA GLY A 71 7.99 1.95 10.26
C GLY A 71 6.82 1.25 9.59
N GLY A 72 5.98 2.06 8.94
CA GLY A 72 4.83 1.59 8.18
C GLY A 72 5.20 1.36 6.72
N HIS A 73 4.46 0.47 6.08
CA HIS A 73 4.64 0.14 4.67
C HIS A 73 4.00 1.17 3.74
N VAL A 74 4.56 1.41 2.55
CA VAL A 74 3.82 2.07 1.45
C VAL A 74 2.79 1.10 0.88
N PHE A 75 3.18 -0.14 0.64
CA PHE A 75 2.26 -1.22 0.34
C PHE A 75 2.48 -2.34 1.34
N GLY A 76 1.43 -2.71 2.06
CA GLY A 76 1.47 -3.70 3.10
C GLY A 76 2.16 -4.98 2.63
N PHE A 77 2.97 -5.56 3.51
CA PHE A 77 3.73 -6.78 3.26
C PHE A 77 2.91 -7.92 2.59
N ARG A 78 1.61 -8.01 2.88
CA ARG A 78 0.70 -9.00 2.28
C ARG A 78 0.45 -8.82 0.77
N PHE A 79 0.85 -7.70 0.19
CA PHE A 79 0.69 -7.40 -1.24
C PHE A 79 2.02 -7.57 -2.00
N VAL A 80 3.12 -7.07 -1.43
CA VAL A 80 4.42 -6.97 -2.13
C VAL A 80 5.57 -7.72 -1.44
N LEU A 81 5.28 -8.44 -0.36
CA LEU A 81 6.26 -9.13 0.50
C LEU A 81 7.35 -8.17 1.01
N ALA A 82 8.54 -8.71 1.32
CA ALA A 82 9.65 -7.92 1.84
C ALA A 82 10.27 -7.08 0.73
N GLN A 83 10.31 -5.77 0.96
CA GLN A 83 10.87 -4.80 0.03
C GLN A 83 11.96 -3.95 0.69
N GLY A 84 12.17 -4.08 2.01
CA GLY A 84 13.15 -3.29 2.75
C GLY A 84 12.79 -1.81 2.82
N LEU A 85 13.80 -0.95 3.02
CA LEU A 85 13.60 0.48 3.29
C LEU A 85 12.87 1.23 2.17
N ARG A 86 12.99 0.80 0.90
CA ARG A 86 12.28 1.43 -0.22
C ARG A 86 10.75 1.35 -0.14
N ASN A 87 10.21 0.50 0.74
CA ASN A 87 8.76 0.38 0.99
C ASN A 87 8.39 0.81 2.42
N MET A 88 9.27 1.54 3.11
CA MET A 88 9.08 1.91 4.51
C MET A 88 9.16 3.42 4.69
N PHE A 89 8.22 3.97 5.45
CA PHE A 89 8.26 5.36 5.86
C PHE A 89 7.81 5.51 7.31
N ALA A 90 8.19 6.62 7.94
CA ALA A 90 7.71 6.96 9.27
C ALA A 90 6.21 7.25 9.23
N GLN A 91 5.44 6.47 9.98
CA GLN A 91 4.00 6.62 10.14
C GLN A 91 3.65 6.84 11.60
N ASP A 92 2.64 7.67 11.85
CA ASP A 92 2.02 7.71 13.17
C ASP A 92 1.51 6.32 13.56
N GLY A 93 1.76 5.88 14.79
CA GLY A 93 1.32 4.58 15.26
C GLY A 93 -0.19 4.41 15.25
N HIS A 94 -0.98 5.46 15.53
CA HIS A 94 -2.43 5.38 15.39
C HIS A 94 -2.79 5.27 13.90
N PHE A 95 -2.31 6.21 13.06
CA PHE A 95 -2.56 6.20 11.63
C PHE A 95 -2.28 4.84 10.97
N ASN A 96 -1.10 4.27 11.22
CA ASN A 96 -0.66 2.98 10.69
C ASN A 96 -1.63 1.85 11.10
N MET A 97 -1.96 1.78 12.39
CA MET A 97 -2.68 0.65 12.96
C MET A 97 -4.20 0.72 12.80
N THR A 98 -4.75 1.92 12.58
CA THR A 98 -6.19 2.14 12.38
C THR A 98 -6.50 2.55 10.93
N PRO A 99 -6.50 3.84 10.52
CA PRO A 99 -7.06 4.20 9.22
C PRO A 99 -6.31 3.58 8.05
N TYR A 100 -4.98 3.54 8.08
CA TYR A 100 -4.18 3.01 6.99
C TYR A 100 -4.40 1.49 6.84
N ARG A 101 -4.26 0.75 7.94
CA ARG A 101 -4.56 -0.70 7.97
C ARG A 101 -5.99 -1.03 7.53
N VAL A 102 -6.99 -0.24 7.94
CA VAL A 102 -8.40 -0.50 7.58
C VAL A 102 -8.62 -0.29 6.08
N MET A 103 -8.01 0.74 5.49
CA MET A 103 -8.02 0.96 4.04
C MET A 103 -7.35 -0.21 3.29
N GLU A 104 -6.16 -0.65 3.71
CA GLU A 104 -5.51 -1.81 3.08
C GLU A 104 -6.33 -3.10 3.21
N ASN A 105 -7.00 -3.31 4.35
CA ASN A 105 -7.90 -4.44 4.53
C ASN A 105 -9.07 -4.40 3.53
N GLU A 106 -9.53 -3.20 3.17
CA GLU A 106 -10.55 -3.03 2.14
C GLU A 106 -10.04 -3.50 0.78
N TRP A 107 -8.85 -3.07 0.35
CA TRP A 107 -8.25 -3.52 -0.91
C TRP A 107 -8.01 -5.03 -0.94
N ALA A 108 -7.53 -5.59 0.16
CA ALA A 108 -7.34 -7.04 0.30
C ALA A 108 -8.65 -7.82 0.10
N ASP A 109 -9.77 -7.27 0.56
CA ASP A 109 -11.06 -7.93 0.40
C ASP A 109 -11.62 -7.80 -1.02
N PHE A 110 -11.30 -6.73 -1.76
CA PHE A 110 -11.57 -6.70 -3.21
C PHE A 110 -10.86 -7.86 -3.93
N ALA A 111 -9.57 -8.05 -3.67
CA ALA A 111 -8.80 -9.19 -4.21
C ALA A 111 -9.42 -10.55 -3.85
N ARG A 112 -9.81 -10.74 -2.58
CA ARG A 112 -10.44 -11.99 -2.11
C ARG A 112 -11.84 -12.25 -2.68
N TYR A 113 -12.55 -11.23 -3.14
CA TYR A 113 -13.95 -11.36 -3.56
C TYR A 113 -14.16 -11.11 -5.05
N GLY A 114 -13.15 -11.45 -5.86
CA GLY A 114 -13.29 -11.53 -7.33
C GLY A 114 -13.02 -10.22 -8.06
N ALA A 115 -12.31 -9.29 -7.41
CA ALA A 115 -11.84 -8.06 -8.03
C ALA A 115 -10.30 -7.98 -8.03
N ARG A 116 -9.77 -7.04 -8.78
CA ARG A 116 -8.37 -6.62 -8.79
C ARG A 116 -8.34 -5.12 -8.52
N VAL A 117 -7.42 -4.66 -7.68
CA VAL A 117 -7.29 -3.23 -7.34
C VAL A 117 -5.98 -2.69 -7.90
N GLU A 118 -6.02 -1.55 -8.57
CA GLU A 118 -4.83 -0.77 -8.91
C GLU A 118 -4.81 0.47 -8.01
N VAL A 119 -3.73 0.67 -7.27
CA VAL A 119 -3.56 1.81 -6.34
C VAL A 119 -2.28 2.56 -6.64
N GLU A 120 -2.35 3.88 -6.58
CA GLU A 120 -1.21 4.79 -6.55
C GLU A 120 -1.17 5.51 -5.20
N ILE A 121 0.02 5.59 -4.60
CA ILE A 121 0.26 6.33 -3.35
C ILE A 121 1.32 7.40 -3.61
N GLU A 122 1.06 8.60 -3.12
CA GLU A 122 2.02 9.71 -3.08
C GLU A 122 2.28 10.10 -1.62
N LEU A 123 3.54 10.15 -1.22
CA LEU A 123 4.00 10.57 0.10
C LEU A 123 4.48 12.01 0.02
N LEU A 124 3.78 12.91 0.72
CA LEU A 124 4.13 14.32 0.75
C LEU A 124 4.89 14.66 2.01
N SER A 125 6.16 15.03 1.86
CA SER A 125 7.01 15.52 2.94
C SER A 125 7.62 16.87 2.57
N GLN A 126 7.96 17.69 3.57
CA GLN A 126 8.69 18.94 3.34
C GLN A 126 10.16 18.66 3.00
N THR A 127 10.73 17.66 3.69
CA THR A 127 12.08 17.13 3.47
C THR A 127 11.98 15.65 3.15
N LEU A 128 12.70 15.20 2.12
CA LEU A 128 12.70 13.79 1.73
C LEU A 128 13.30 12.93 2.85
N GLY A 129 12.58 11.86 3.20
CA GLY A 129 12.95 10.96 4.31
C GLY A 129 12.31 11.32 5.65
N ASN A 130 11.73 12.51 5.80
CA ASN A 130 10.89 12.83 6.95
C ASN A 130 9.52 12.16 6.85
N ARG A 131 8.88 12.01 8.02
CA ARG A 131 7.47 11.63 8.15
C ARG A 131 6.63 12.50 7.20
N PRO A 132 5.95 11.90 6.22
CA PRO A 132 5.08 12.63 5.32
C PRO A 132 3.99 13.31 6.13
N HIS A 133 3.75 14.59 5.84
CA HIS A 133 2.62 15.35 6.39
C HIS A 133 1.31 15.02 5.66
N ALA A 134 1.39 14.36 4.51
CA ALA A 134 0.24 13.76 3.87
C ALA A 134 0.56 12.48 3.10
N VAL A 135 -0.41 11.58 3.05
CA VAL A 135 -0.40 10.37 2.23
C VAL A 135 -1.62 10.43 1.33
N LYS A 136 -1.41 10.60 0.03
CA LYS A 136 -2.48 10.58 -0.96
C LYS A 136 -2.57 9.21 -1.58
N VAL A 137 -3.79 8.80 -1.87
CA VAL A 137 -4.15 7.51 -2.41
C VAL A 137 -5.12 7.75 -3.54
N GLU A 138 -4.86 7.14 -4.69
CA GLU A 138 -5.81 7.03 -5.79
C GLU A 138 -5.87 5.57 -6.25
N GLY A 139 -6.99 5.16 -6.83
CA GLY A 139 -7.09 3.80 -7.32
C GLY A 139 -8.39 3.48 -8.03
N VAL A 140 -8.38 2.34 -8.71
CA VAL A 140 -9.50 1.80 -9.48
C VAL A 140 -9.61 0.31 -9.17
N ALA A 141 -10.85 -0.20 -9.07
CA ALA A 141 -11.11 -1.63 -8.99
C ALA A 141 -11.66 -2.16 -10.31
N PHE A 142 -11.27 -3.38 -10.65
CA PHE A 142 -11.71 -4.12 -11.81
C PHE A 142 -12.27 -5.47 -11.37
N THR A 143 -13.20 -6.05 -12.12
CA THR A 143 -13.51 -7.47 -11.97
C THR A 143 -12.28 -8.31 -12.34
N ALA A 144 -11.97 -9.33 -11.54
CA ALA A 144 -10.82 -10.18 -11.82
C ALA A 144 -11.05 -11.07 -13.06
N LYS A 145 -12.30 -11.41 -13.36
CA LYS A 145 -12.69 -12.32 -14.45
C LYS A 145 -12.66 -11.66 -15.82
N SER A 146 -13.28 -10.49 -15.97
CA SER A 146 -13.43 -9.82 -17.27
C SER A 146 -12.68 -8.49 -17.39
N ASN A 147 -11.95 -8.08 -16.34
CA ASN A 147 -11.23 -6.81 -16.29
C ASN A 147 -12.13 -5.58 -16.55
N ARG A 148 -13.41 -5.66 -16.15
CA ARG A 148 -14.36 -4.54 -16.23
C ARG A 148 -14.20 -3.63 -15.02
N ILE A 149 -14.27 -2.32 -15.22
CA ILE A 149 -14.19 -1.34 -14.13
C ILE A 149 -15.39 -1.51 -13.19
N LEU A 150 -15.16 -1.40 -11.89
CA LEU A 150 -16.21 -1.26 -10.88
C LEU A 150 -16.51 0.23 -10.65
N GLU A 151 -17.40 0.81 -11.47
CA GLU A 151 -17.61 2.26 -11.58
C GLU A 151 -18.03 2.96 -10.27
N ASN A 152 -18.63 2.23 -9.34
CA ASN A 152 -19.12 2.77 -8.06
C ASN A 152 -18.10 2.62 -6.90
N VAL A 153 -16.83 2.39 -7.22
CA VAL A 153 -15.74 2.25 -6.25
C VAL A 153 -14.88 3.52 -6.25
N ASP A 154 -14.75 4.14 -5.08
CA ASP A 154 -13.92 5.35 -4.90
C ASP A 154 -12.90 5.16 -3.77
N PHE A 155 -11.64 4.95 -4.18
CA PHE A 155 -10.49 4.80 -3.28
C PHE A 155 -9.74 6.10 -3.00
N ARG A 156 -10.12 7.24 -3.61
CA ARG A 156 -9.36 8.49 -3.48
C ARG A 156 -9.33 8.99 -2.04
N ARG A 157 -8.17 9.09 -1.42
CA ARG A 157 -8.02 9.57 -0.04
C ARG A 157 -6.80 10.46 0.12
N SER A 158 -6.89 11.39 1.05
CA SER A 158 -5.74 12.16 1.53
C SER A 158 -5.72 12.08 3.05
N PHE A 159 -4.69 11.44 3.57
CA PHE A 159 -4.41 11.37 4.99
C PHE A 159 -3.36 12.41 5.38
N LYS A 160 -3.33 12.78 6.66
CA LYS A 160 -2.38 13.69 7.30
C LYS A 160 -1.25 12.93 8.00
N ASN A 161 -1.37 11.61 8.10
CA ASN A 161 -0.43 10.75 8.83
C ASN A 161 -0.24 11.26 10.27
N ASP A 162 -1.34 11.39 11.02
CA ASP A 162 -1.38 11.83 12.42
C ASP A 162 -2.43 11.07 13.24
N SER A 163 -2.40 11.21 14.56
CA SER A 163 -3.25 10.47 15.47
C SER A 163 -4.70 10.95 15.56
N SER A 164 -5.05 12.06 14.92
CA SER A 164 -6.43 12.60 14.91
C SER A 164 -7.32 11.94 13.87
N GLN A 165 -6.73 11.18 12.94
CA GLN A 165 -7.42 10.68 11.78
C GLN A 165 -8.18 9.38 12.04
N ASN A 166 -9.37 9.30 11.45
CA ASN A 166 -10.17 8.09 11.41
C ASN A 166 -10.50 7.75 9.96
N TYR A 167 -10.63 6.47 9.67
CA TYR A 167 -11.12 5.98 8.39
C TYR A 167 -12.15 4.90 8.64
N SER A 168 -13.35 5.14 8.14
CA SER A 168 -14.41 4.16 8.10
C SER A 168 -14.37 3.43 6.79
N ARG A 169 -14.32 2.10 6.88
CA ARG A 169 -14.46 1.21 5.74
C ARG A 169 -15.75 1.49 4.97
N ARG A 170 -15.67 1.48 3.64
CA ARG A 170 -16.78 1.77 2.72
C ARG A 170 -17.36 0.54 2.06
N TYR A 171 -16.54 -0.46 1.79
CA TYR A 171 -16.93 -1.64 1.03
C TYR A 171 -16.67 -2.89 1.85
N TYR A 172 -17.75 -3.57 2.23
CA TYR A 172 -17.70 -4.86 2.90
C TYR A 172 -17.91 -5.99 1.89
N ARG A 173 -17.68 -7.23 2.34
CA ARG A 173 -17.82 -8.44 1.53
C ARG A 173 -19.10 -8.48 0.68
N ARG A 174 -20.25 -8.10 1.26
CA ARG A 174 -21.54 -8.11 0.55
C ARG A 174 -21.54 -7.11 -0.61
N ASP A 175 -21.06 -5.89 -0.35
CA ASP A 175 -21.01 -4.81 -1.34
C ASP A 175 -20.08 -5.18 -2.50
N ILE A 176 -18.88 -5.68 -2.18
CA ILE A 176 -17.87 -6.06 -3.18
C ILE A 176 -18.41 -7.16 -4.10
N ARG A 177 -19.03 -8.21 -3.54
CA ARG A 177 -19.61 -9.30 -4.33
C ARG A 177 -20.73 -8.83 -5.24
N GLN A 178 -21.57 -7.91 -4.76
CA GLN A 178 -22.63 -7.33 -5.56
C GLN A 178 -22.06 -6.49 -6.71
N LEU A 179 -21.07 -5.63 -6.43
CA LEU A 179 -20.38 -4.83 -7.46
C LEU A 179 -19.76 -5.71 -8.55
N VAL A 180 -19.12 -6.82 -8.17
CA VAL A 180 -18.54 -7.77 -9.12
C VAL A 180 -19.64 -8.47 -9.95
N ALA A 181 -20.70 -8.99 -9.31
CA ALA A 181 -21.80 -9.66 -10.01
C ALA A 181 -22.52 -8.73 -11.00
N ASP A 182 -22.82 -7.50 -10.56
CA ASP A 182 -23.46 -6.47 -11.38
C ASP A 182 -22.60 -6.12 -12.61
N SER A 183 -21.28 -5.98 -12.42
CA SER A 183 -20.34 -5.66 -13.50
C SER A 183 -20.16 -6.82 -14.49
N GLU A 184 -20.21 -8.07 -14.02
CA GLU A 184 -20.15 -9.27 -14.87
C GLU A 184 -21.46 -9.52 -15.63
N GLY A 185 -22.59 -9.00 -15.15
CA GLY A 185 -23.92 -9.29 -15.69
C GLY A 185 -24.52 -10.58 -15.14
N ASP A 186 -23.97 -11.10 -14.05
CA ASP A 186 -24.47 -12.26 -13.32
C ASP A 186 -25.63 -11.77 -12.42
N LYS A 187 -26.87 -11.77 -12.96
CA LYS A 187 -28.10 -11.48 -12.20
C LYS A 187 -28.81 -12.75 -11.76
#